data_AF-A0A1G5PHM0-F1
#
_entry.id   AF-A0A1G5PHM0-F1
#
_cell.length_a   1.000
_cell.length_b   1.000
_cell.length_c   1.000
_cell.angle_alpha   90.00
_cell.angle_beta   90.00
_cell.angle_gamma   90.00
#
_symmetry.space_group_name_H-M   'P 1'
#
loop_
_entity.id
_entity.type
_entity.pdbx_description
1 polymer ?
#
loop_
_entity_poly.entity_id
_entity_poly.type
_entity_poly.pdbx_seq_one_letter_code
_entity_poly.pdbx_strand_id
1 'polypeptide(L)' 'MTNVPLRRRRIRRIPRVKTVFVHRYQRFRFGRWEDVCQHYRSLPQPQLVFDFGED' A
#
# COMPACT_ATOMS: atom_id res chain seq x y z
N MET A 1 -45.73 -0.13 14.41
CA MET A 1 -44.42 0.45 14.78
C MET A 1 -43.34 -0.43 14.14
N THR A 2 -42.83 -0.06 12.97
CA THR A 2 -41.83 -0.86 12.23
C THR A 2 -40.42 -0.51 12.70
N ASN A 3 -39.72 -1.49 13.29
CA ASN A 3 -38.32 -1.34 13.70
C ASN A 3 -37.42 -1.32 12.46
N VAL A 4 -36.88 -0.16 12.10
CA VAL A 4 -35.87 -0.02 11.04
C VAL A 4 -34.50 -0.32 11.65
N PRO A 5 -33.79 -1.38 11.24
CA PRO A 5 -32.48 -1.70 11.80
C PRO A 5 -31.47 -0.61 11.41
N LEU A 6 -30.95 0.08 12.43
CA LEU A 6 -29.88 1.06 12.29
C LEU A 6 -28.65 0.37 11.68
N ARG A 7 -28.33 0.69 10.42
CA ARG A 7 -27.10 0.25 9.73
C ARG A 7 -25.90 0.63 10.58
N ARG A 8 -25.28 -0.35 11.25
CA ARG A 8 -23.98 -0.19 11.93
C ARG A 8 -22.98 0.37 10.92
N ARG A 9 -22.60 1.65 11.08
CA ARG A 9 -21.45 2.24 10.38
C ARG A 9 -20.22 1.46 10.84
N ARG A 10 -19.69 0.57 9.99
CA ARG A 10 -18.34 0.04 10.15
C ARG A 10 -17.39 1.23 10.11
N ILE A 11 -16.90 1.65 11.28
CA ILE A 11 -15.77 2.57 11.38
C ILE A 11 -14.61 1.84 10.69
N ARG A 12 -14.27 2.27 9.48
CA ARG A 12 -13.10 1.78 8.76
C ARG A 12 -11.91 2.18 9.63
N ARG A 13 -11.26 1.21 10.30
CA ARG A 13 -9.99 1.46 10.97
C ARG A 13 -9.02 1.95 9.90
N ILE A 14 -8.60 3.21 10.00
CA ILE A 14 -7.54 3.75 9.15
C ILE A 14 -6.31 2.90 9.46
N PRO A 15 -5.76 2.13 8.50
CA PRO A 15 -4.57 1.37 8.75
C PRO A 15 -3.45 2.35 9.12
N ARG A 16 -2.75 2.08 10.23
CA ARG A 16 -1.52 2.82 10.55
C ARG A 16 -0.58 2.65 9.36
N VAL A 17 -0.43 3.71 8.56
CA VAL A 17 0.39 3.69 7.34
C VAL A 17 1.82 3.41 7.78
N LYS A 18 2.30 2.19 7.53
CA LYS A 18 3.70 1.85 7.77
C LYS A 18 4.53 2.55 6.69
N THR A 19 5.51 3.33 7.13
CA THR A 19 6.44 4.07 6.26
C THR A 19 7.77 3.33 6.16
N VAL A 20 8.38 3.38 4.98
CA VAL A 20 9.70 2.83 4.70
C VAL A 20 10.66 3.98 4.45
N PHE A 21 11.80 3.99 5.15
CA PHE A 21 12.90 4.90 4.82
C PHE A 21 13.66 4.36 3.62
N VAL A 22 13.86 5.21 2.62
CA VAL A 22 14.57 4.89 1.40
C VAL A 22 15.89 5.66 1.41
N HIS A 23 17.00 4.96 1.25
CA HIS A 23 18.33 5.57 1.11
C HIS A 23 18.50 6.20 -0.27
N ARG A 24 19.55 7.00 -0.45
CA ARG A 24 19.91 7.52 -1.77
C ARG A 24 20.42 6.38 -2.65
N TYR A 25 19.92 6.28 -3.89
CA TYR A 25 20.40 5.30 -4.88
C TYR A 25 20.10 5.76 -6.31
N GLN A 26 20.74 5.14 -7.30
CA GLN A 26 20.42 5.34 -8.71
C GLN A 26 19.39 4.31 -9.18
N ARG A 27 18.37 4.77 -9.91
CA ARG A 27 17.40 3.90 -10.58
C ARG A 27 17.37 4.16 -12.07
N PHE A 28 17.14 3.13 -12.86
CA PHE A 28 16.93 3.26 -14.30
C PHE A 28 15.44 3.21 -14.62
N ARG A 29 14.91 4.24 -15.29
CA ARG A 29 13.52 4.30 -15.74
C ARG A 29 13.40 5.14 -17.00
N PHE A 30 12.46 4.78 -17.87
CA PHE A 30 12.19 5.50 -19.13
C PHE A 30 13.45 5.75 -20.00
N GLY A 31 14.38 4.79 -20.00
CA GLY A 31 15.62 4.89 -20.80
C GLY A 31 16.69 5.81 -20.21
N ARG A 32 16.56 6.25 -18.95
CA ARG A 32 17.52 7.16 -18.30
C ARG A 32 17.82 6.74 -16.87
N TRP A 33 19.01 7.11 -16.40
CA TRP A 33 19.39 7.00 -15.00
C TRP A 33 18.86 8.22 -14.23
N GLU A 34 18.27 7.96 -13.07
CA GLU A 34 17.77 8.95 -12.15
C GLU A 34 18.42 8.76 -10.78
N ASP A 35 18.91 9.85 -10.17
CA ASP A 35 19.33 9.86 -8.78
C ASP A 35 18.10 10.01 -7.87
N VAL A 36 17.86 9.03 -7.02
CA VAL A 36 16.79 9.06 -6.01
C VAL A 36 17.37 9.56 -4.70
N CYS A 37 16.83 10.65 -4.18
CA CYS A 37 17.18 11.19 -2.85
C CYS A 37 16.60 10.35 -1.72
N GLN A 38 17.18 10.50 -0.52
CA GLN A 38 16.64 9.90 0.69
C GLN A 38 15.24 10.45 1.03
N HIS A 39 14.27 9.59 1.30
CA HIS A 39 12.89 9.97 1.62
C HIS A 39 12.13 8.84 2.32
N TYR A 40 11.00 9.17 2.94
CA TYR A 40 10.03 8.17 3.41
C TYR A 40 8.95 7.94 2.36
N ARG A 41 8.57 6.67 2.14
CA ARG A 41 7.43 6.30 1.29
C ARG A 41 6.50 5.34 2.01
N SER A 42 5.26 5.22 1.54
CA SER A 42 4.35 4.17 2.02
C SER A 42 4.94 2.79 1.73
N LEU A 43 4.65 1.82 2.60
CA LEU A 43 4.92 0.41 2.33
C LEU A 43 4.34 0.06 0.94
N PRO A 44 5.07 -0.64 0.07
CA PRO A 44 4.43 -1.25 -1.09
C PRO A 44 3.20 -2.01 -0.60
N GLN A 45 2.05 -1.75 -1.24
CA GLN A 45 0.84 -2.53 -0.95
C GLN A 45 1.21 -4.01 -1.11
N PRO A 46 0.64 -4.91 -0.29
CA PRO A 46 0.85 -6.33 -0.49
C PRO A 46 0.56 -6.64 -1.96
N GLN A 47 1.63 -6.99 -2.69
CA GLN A 47 1.53 -7.44 -4.06
C GLN A 47 0.57 -8.63 -3.98
N LEU A 48 -0.47 -8.64 -4.82
CA LEU A 48 -1.44 -9.75 -4.88
C LEU A 48 -0.66 -11.06 -4.74
N VAL A 49 -1.02 -11.86 -3.71
CA VAL A 49 -0.41 -13.18 -3.52
C VAL A 49 -0.70 -13.95 -4.79
N PHE A 50 0.35 -14.24 -5.57
CA PHE A 50 0.21 -15.13 -6.70
C PHE A 50 0.01 -16.54 -6.13
N ASP A 51 -1.23 -17.02 -6.15
CA ASP A 51 -1.50 -18.44 -5.97
C ASP A 51 -1.03 -19.13 -7.25
N PHE A 52 0.15 -19.75 -7.18
CA PHE A 52 0.52 -20.77 -8.14
C PHE A 52 -0.34 -21.97 -7.78
N GLY A 53 -1.52 -22.09 -8.41
CA GLY A 53 -2.32 -23.29 -8.30
C GLY A 53 -1.45 -24.50 -8.65
N GLU A 54 -1.39 -25.48 -7.75
CA GLU A 54 -0.89 -26.81 -8.10
C GLU A 54 -1.94 -27.45 -9.01
N ASP A 55 -1.53 -27.82 -10.23
CA ASP A 55 -2.30 -28.68 -11.15
C ASP A 55 -2.30 -30.14 -10.66
#